data_AF-A0A1W0BP63-F1
#
_entry.id   AF-A0A1W0BP63-F1
#
_cell.length_a   1.000
_cell.length_b   1.000
_cell.length_c   1.000
_cell.angle_alpha   90.00
_cell.angle_beta   90.00
_cell.angle_gamma   90.00
#
_symmetry.space_group_name_H-M   'P 1'
#
loop_
_entity.id
_entity.type
_entity.pdbx_description
1 polymer ?
#
loop_
_entity_poly.entity_id
_entity_poly.type
_entity_poly.pdbx_seq_one_letter_code
_entity_poly.pdbx_strand_id
1 'polypeptide(L)' 'MPSQHRYPAAIYRADPELRQRVRLAVEQVDSNVNSHIVAFFRWLVHDTDEFPPRPSEPVPQPDFETS' A
#
# COMPACT_ATOMS: atom_id res chain seq x y z
N MET A 1 -6.24 -30.61 -4.12
CA MET A 1 -6.27 -30.03 -2.77
C MET A 1 -6.75 -28.59 -2.92
N PRO A 2 -7.79 -28.13 -2.20
CA PRO A 2 -8.17 -26.73 -2.30
C PRO A 2 -7.09 -25.94 -1.56
N SER A 3 -6.38 -25.07 -2.28
CA SER A 3 -5.50 -24.08 -1.67
C SER A 3 -6.36 -23.11 -0.86
N GLN A 4 -6.69 -23.49 0.38
CA GLN A 4 -7.26 -22.57 1.34
C GLN A 4 -6.15 -21.56 1.65
N HIS A 5 -6.31 -20.34 1.14
CA HIS A 5 -5.53 -19.22 1.63
C HIS A 5 -5.70 -19.19 3.16
N ARG A 6 -4.59 -19.38 3.89
CA ARG A 6 -4.55 -19.48 5.36
C ARG A 6 -5.20 -18.26 6.04
N TYR A 7 -5.30 -17.14 5.32
CA TYR A 7 -5.96 -15.92 5.76
C TYR A 7 -6.90 -15.42 4.65
N PRO A 8 -8.16 -15.07 4.99
CA PRO A 8 -9.08 -14.46 4.03
C PRO A 8 -8.54 -13.11 3.54
N ALA A 9 -8.80 -12.78 2.28
CA ALA A 9 -8.41 -11.49 1.74
C ALA A 9 -9.17 -10.36 2.46
N ALA A 10 -8.45 -9.40 3.03
CA ALA A 10 -9.05 -8.17 3.55
C ALA A 10 -9.20 -7.15 2.42
N ILE A 11 -10.38 -6.57 2.28
CA ILE A 11 -10.62 -5.52 1.27
C ILE A 11 -10.33 -4.16 1.91
N TYR A 12 -9.22 -3.55 1.52
CA TYR A 12 -8.94 -2.16 1.82
C TYR A 12 -9.75 -1.25 0.89
N ARG A 13 -10.55 -0.35 1.47
CA ARG A 13 -11.34 0.65 0.74
C ARG A 13 -10.77 2.04 1.00
N ALA A 14 -9.79 2.44 0.20
CA ALA A 14 -9.37 3.83 0.10
C ALA A 14 -10.24 4.59 -0.90
N ASP A 15 -10.24 5.90 -0.75
CA ASP A 15 -10.59 6.82 -1.83
C ASP A 15 -9.87 6.42 -3.14
N PRO A 16 -10.55 6.43 -4.31
CA PRO A 16 -9.95 6.01 -5.58
C PRO A 16 -8.65 6.75 -5.94
N GLU A 17 -8.58 8.05 -5.66
CA GLU A 17 -7.41 8.87 -5.93
C GLU A 17 -6.23 8.43 -5.06
N LEU A 18 -6.50 8.25 -3.76
CA LEU A 18 -5.51 7.75 -2.82
C LEU A 18 -5.04 6.35 -3.23
N ARG A 19 -5.95 5.48 -3.68
CA ARG A 19 -5.60 4.13 -4.14
C ARG A 19 -4.66 4.18 -5.35
N GLN A 20 -4.89 5.07 -6.30
CA GLN A 20 -4.01 5.27 -7.45
C GLN A 20 -2.63 5.78 -7.01
N ARG A 21 -2.58 6.78 -6.12
CA ARG A 21 -1.33 7.33 -5.60
C ARG A 21 -0.53 6.30 -4.80
N VAL A 22 -1.20 5.49 -3.98
CA VAL A 22 -0.55 4.40 -3.23
C VAL A 22 0.02 3.35 -4.18
N ARG A 23 -0.68 3.02 -5.26
CA ARG A 23 -0.17 2.09 -6.28
C ARG A 23 1.12 2.62 -6.92
N LEU A 24 1.14 3.89 -7.34
CA LEU A 24 2.34 4.52 -7.89
C LEU A 24 3.48 4.56 -6.86
N ALA A 25 3.17 4.87 -5.60
CA ALA A 25 4.16 4.95 -4.54
C ALA A 25 4.88 3.61 -4.31
N VAL A 26 4.14 2.50 -4.27
CA VAL A 26 4.74 1.18 -4.04
C VAL A 26 5.54 0.68 -5.25
N GLU A 27 5.12 1.05 -6.47
CA GLU A 27 5.86 0.74 -7.70
C GLU A 27 7.22 1.45 -7.74
N GLN A 28 7.33 2.70 -7.25
CA GLN A 28 8.60 3.45 -7.20
C GLN A 28 9.64 2.88 -6.23
N VAL A 29 9.22 2.05 -5.27
CA VAL A 29 10.10 1.41 -4.29
C VAL A 29 10.15 -0.11 -4.47
N ASP A 30 9.83 -0.61 -5.67
CA ASP A 30 9.83 -2.03 -6.04
C ASP A 30 9.04 -2.93 -5.06
N SER A 31 7.88 -2.45 -4.59
CA SER A 31 7.03 -3.13 -3.62
C SER A 31 5.57 -3.26 -4.12
N ASN A 32 4.67 -3.71 -3.24
CA ASN A 32 3.24 -3.77 -3.48
C ASN A 32 2.43 -3.31 -2.26
N VAL A 33 1.16 -2.96 -2.49
CA VAL A 33 0.26 -2.39 -1.48
C VAL A 33 0.07 -3.32 -0.28
N ASN A 34 -0.07 -4.63 -0.51
CA ASN A 34 -0.30 -5.59 0.55
C ASN A 34 0.94 -5.72 1.46
N SER A 35 2.13 -5.77 0.88
CA SER A 35 3.38 -5.78 1.64
C SER A 35 3.53 -4.53 2.52
N HIS A 36 3.20 -3.35 2.00
CA HIS A 36 3.22 -2.11 2.77
C HIS A 36 2.20 -2.11 3.92
N ILE A 37 0.98 -2.61 3.70
CA ILE A 37 -0.04 -2.74 4.77
C ILE A 37 0.44 -3.69 5.86
N VAL A 38 0.97 -4.86 5.50
CA VAL A 38 1.47 -5.84 6.47
C VAL A 38 2.68 -5.30 7.23
N ALA A 39 3.61 -4.63 6.55
CA ALA A 39 4.76 -4.00 7.19
C ALA A 39 4.34 -2.91 8.17
N PHE A 40 3.36 -2.07 7.79
CA PHE A 40 2.79 -1.07 8.70
C PHE A 40 2.15 -1.72 9.93
N PHE A 41 1.41 -2.81 9.77
CA PHE A 41 0.83 -3.53 10.91
C PHE A 41 1.89 -4.14 11.83
N ARG A 42 2.97 -4.71 11.27
CA ARG A 42 4.10 -5.22 12.06
C ARG A 42 4.78 -4.10 12.86
N TRP A 43 4.99 -2.96 12.23
CA TRP A 43 5.49 -1.77 12.91
C TRP A 43 4.55 -1.32 14.03
N LEU A 44 3.24 -1.27 13.76
CA LEU A 44 2.23 -0.83 14.72
C LEU A 44 2.14 -1.74 15.96
N VAL A 45 2.39 -3.04 15.81
CA VAL A 45 2.37 -4.01 16.92
C VAL A 45 3.75 -4.22 17.55
N HIS A 46 4.75 -3.40 17.20
CA HIS A 46 6.14 -3.49 17.68
C HIS A 46 6.86 -4.81 17.34
N ASP A 47 6.45 -5.51 16.28
CA ASP A 47 7.23 -6.63 15.73
C ASP A 47 8.50 -6.14 15.01
N THR A 48 8.52 -4.86 14.61
CA THR A 48 9.66 -4.18 13.99
C THR A 48 9.60 -2.68 14.29
N ASP A 49 10.76 -2.02 14.41
CA ASP A 49 10.87 -0.56 14.49
C ASP A 49 11.08 0.08 13.10
N GLU A 50 11.22 -0.74 12.05
CA GLU A 50 11.45 -0.27 10.69
C GLU A 50 10.12 0.02 9.96
N PHE A 51 10.01 1.22 9.39
CA PHE A 51 8.87 1.62 8.58
C PHE A 51 9.01 1.11 7.14
N PRO A 52 7.92 0.77 6.43
CA PRO A 52 8.00 0.40 5.01
C PRO A 52 8.63 1.53 4.18
N PRO A 53 9.38 1.19 3.11
CA PRO A 53 10.06 2.17 2.27
C PRO A 53 9.03 3.11 1.62
N ARG A 54 9.37 4.39 1.54
CA ARG A 54 8.55 5.41 0.87
C ARG A 54 9.35 6.06 -0.26
N PRO A 55 8.69 6.50 -1.34
CA PRO A 55 9.32 7.31 -2.37
C PRO A 55 10.05 8.52 -1.78
N SER A 56 11.18 8.89 -2.39
CA SER A 56 11.94 10.09 -2.02
C SER A 56 11.20 11.37 -2.41
N GLU A 57 10.43 11.32 -3.50
CA GLU A 57 9.65 12.44 -3.99
C GLU A 57 8.15 12.24 -3.72
N PRO A 58 7.38 13.34 -3.53
CA PRO A 58 5.94 13.24 -3.38
C PRO A 58 5.29 12.61 -4.62
N VAL A 59 4.40 11.64 -4.42
CA VAL A 59 3.58 11.11 -5.52
C VAL A 59 2.56 12.18 -5.93
N PRO A 60 2.56 12.62 -7.20
CA PRO A 60 1.66 13.65 -7.70
C PRO A 60 0.19 13.35 -7.37
N GLN A 61 -0.60 14.40 -7.19
CA GLN A 61 -2.05 14.25 -7.23
C GLN A 61 -2.45 14.05 -8.70
N PRO A 62 -3.41 13.15 -9.00
CA PRO A 62 -3.96 13.10 -10.34
C PRO A 62 -4.62 14.44 -10.66
N ASP A 63 -4.18 15.07 -11.75
CA ASP A 63 -4.82 16.29 -12.26
C ASP A 63 -6.20 15.91 -12.79
N PHE A 64 -7.24 16.20 -12.01
CA PHE A 64 -8.59 16.24 -12.56
C PHE A 64 -8.74 17.57 -13.29
N GLU A 65 -8.36 17.59 -14.56
CA GLU A 65 -8.84 18.65 -15.45
C GLU A 65 -10.37 18.60 -15.43
N THR A 66 -11.00 19.56 -14.75
CA THR A 66 -12.40 19.92 -14.97
C THR A 66 -12.55 20.25 -16.45
N SER A 67 -12.99 19.27 -17.26
CA SER A 67 -13.55 19.47 -18.59
C SER A 67 -15.07 19.55 -18.50
#